data_AF-A0A3B8MXH7-F1
#
_entry.id   AF-A0A3B8MXH7-F1
#
_cell.length_a   1.000
_cell.length_b   1.000
_cell.length_c   1.000
_cell.angle_alpha   90.00
_cell.angle_beta   90.00
_cell.angle_gamma   90.00
#
_symmetry.space_group_name_H-M   'P 1'
#
loop_
_entity.id
_entity.type
_entity.pdbx_description
1 polymer ?
#
loop_
_entity_poly.entity_id
_entity_poly.type
_entity_poly.pdbx_seq_one_letter_code
_entity_poly.pdbx_strand_id
1 'polypeptide(L)' 'GSIMDVDTGAIRLAFSGQVAPNAVPTTLVMDRQGRVAARISGILSDPELLASIIEDTLSEEVSP' A
#
# COMPACT_ATOMS: atom_id res chain seq x y z
N GLY A 1 8.81 -16.03 -2.23
CA GLY A 1 7.75 -16.91 -1.69
C GLY A 1 6.52 -16.08 -1.51
N SER A 2 5.49 -16.33 -2.32
CA SER A 2 4.16 -15.75 -2.13
C SER A 2 3.45 -16.58 -1.07
N ILE A 3 2.90 -15.93 -0.04
CA ILE A 3 1.99 -16.59 0.90
C ILE A 3 0.67 -16.81 0.14
N MET A 4 0.52 -18.02 -0.40
CA MET A 4 -0.77 -18.64 -0.59
C MET A 4 -1.12 -19.32 0.74
N ASP A 5 -1.86 -18.62 1.59
CA ASP A 5 -2.63 -19.27 2.66
C ASP A 5 -4.10 -19.07 2.30
N VAL A 6 -4.72 -20.16 1.85
CA VAL A 6 -6.03 -20.20 1.19
C VAL A 6 -7.16 -20.69 2.10
N ASP A 7 -6.95 -21.03 3.38
CA ASP A 7 -7.89 -21.95 4.04
C ASP A 7 -8.33 -21.70 5.47
N THR A 8 -8.42 -20.46 5.97
CA THR A 8 -9.33 -20.21 7.10
C THR A 8 -9.97 -18.83 7.02
N GLY A 9 -11.29 -18.74 7.27
CA GLY A 9 -12.05 -17.49 7.35
C GLY A 9 -11.55 -16.47 8.37
N ALA A 10 -10.41 -16.72 9.03
CA ALA A 10 -9.70 -15.85 9.93
C ALA A 10 -9.13 -14.60 9.24
N ILE A 11 -8.66 -14.67 7.99
CA ILE A 11 -8.20 -13.46 7.26
C ILE A 11 -9.38 -12.52 7.01
N ARG A 12 -10.55 -13.06 6.65
CA ARG A 12 -11.78 -12.26 6.45
C ARG A 12 -12.26 -11.60 7.75
N LEU A 13 -12.08 -12.27 8.89
CA LEU A 13 -12.42 -11.73 10.22
C LEU A 13 -11.38 -10.72 10.72
N ALA A 14 -10.10 -10.90 10.39
CA ALA A 14 -9.03 -9.94 10.72
C ALA A 14 -9.20 -8.58 10.02
N PHE A 15 -9.93 -8.55 8.89
CA PHE A 15 -10.29 -7.33 8.16
C PHE A 15 -11.74 -6.88 8.37
N SER A 16 -12.55 -7.57 9.20
CA SER A 16 -13.97 -7.21 9.41
C SER A 16 -14.17 -6.05 10.40
N GLY A 17 -13.10 -5.39 10.82
CA GLY A 17 -13.16 -4.17 11.62
C GLY A 17 -13.54 -2.99 10.73
N GLN A 18 -14.81 -2.56 10.86
CA GLN A 18 -15.44 -1.37 10.29
C GLN A 18 -14.48 -0.28 9.80
N VAL A 19 -14.05 -0.38 8.54
CA VAL A 19 -13.74 0.83 7.80
C VAL A 19 -15.08 1.55 7.66
N ALA A 20 -15.17 2.78 8.18
CA ALA A 20 -16.37 3.58 7.99
C ALA A 20 -16.71 3.56 6.49
N PRO A 21 -17.97 3.35 6.06
CA PRO A 21 -18.33 3.35 4.64
C PRO A 21 -17.87 4.61 3.90
N ASN A 22 -17.61 5.69 4.65
CA ASN A 22 -17.17 7.01 4.18
C ASN A 22 -15.68 7.27 4.44
N ALA A 23 -14.89 6.26 4.81
CA ALA A 23 -13.47 6.45 5.06
C ALA A 23 -12.79 6.85 3.74
N VAL A 24 -11.93 7.87 3.82
CA VAL A 24 -11.14 8.29 2.67
C VAL A 24 -10.12 7.19 2.38
N PRO A 25 -10.09 6.62 1.15
CA PRO A 25 -9.06 5.65 0.76
C PRO A 25 -7.67 6.23 1.00
N THR A 26 -6.70 5.40 1.39
CA THR A 26 -5.31 5.82 1.55
C THR A 26 -4.39 4.80 0.92
N THR A 27 -3.43 5.27 0.13
CA THR A 27 -2.35 4.47 -0.47
C THR A 27 -1.03 4.91 0.14
N LEU A 28 -0.19 3.96 0.56
CA LEU A 28 1.15 4.19 1.07
C LEU A 28 2.15 3.51 0.12
N VAL A 29 3.16 4.25 -0.34
CA VAL A 29 4.31 3.71 -1.04
C VAL A 29 5.46 3.62 -0.05
N MET A 30 6.03 2.43 0.09
CA MET A 30 7.12 2.16 1.02
C MET A 30 8.42 1.93 0.26
N ASP A 31 9.51 2.47 0.79
CA ASP A 31 10.86 2.21 0.30
C ASP A 31 11.35 0.80 0.71
N ARG A 32 12.53 0.42 0.23
CA ARG A 32 13.13 -0.89 0.53
C ARG A 32 13.54 -1.06 2.00
N GLN A 33 13.55 0.01 2.79
CA GLN A 33 13.83 -0.01 4.22
C GLN A 33 12.56 -0.07 5.06
N GLY A 34 11.38 -0.13 4.41
CA GLY A 34 10.08 -0.16 5.08
C GLY A 34 9.65 1.21 5.60
N ARG A 35 10.29 2.30 5.17
CA ARG A 35 9.87 3.66 5.49
C ARG A 35 8.86 4.13 4.45
N VAL A 36 8.01 5.07 4.82
CA VAL A 36 7.00 5.64 3.90
C VAL A 36 7.68 6.66 2.99
N ALA A 37 7.80 6.34 1.71
CA ALA A 37 8.30 7.24 0.67
C ALA A 37 7.21 8.22 0.20
N ALA A 38 5.96 7.75 0.10
CA ALA A 38 4.83 8.60 -0.26
C ALA A 38 3.53 8.14 0.41
N ARG A 39 2.64 9.12 0.62
CA ARG A 39 1.27 8.91 1.11
C ARG A 39 0.29 9.63 0.22
N ILE A 40 -0.70 8.91 -0.27
CA ILE A 40 -1.76 9.44 -1.12
C ILE A 40 -3.10 9.22 -0.41
N SER A 41 -3.83 10.31 -0.18
CA SER A 41 -5.15 10.27 0.44
C SER A 41 -6.21 10.57 -0.60
N GLY A 42 -7.27 9.77 -0.64
CA GLY A 42 -8.33 9.85 -1.63
C GLY A 42 -8.16 8.84 -2.75
N ILE A 43 -9.05 8.96 -3.74
CA ILE A 43 -9.09 8.07 -4.89
C ILE A 43 -7.93 8.43 -5.83
N LEU A 44 -7.16 7.42 -6.23
CA LEU A 44 -6.20 7.53 -7.33
C LEU A 44 -6.96 7.48 -8.65
N SER A 45 -7.02 8.61 -9.35
CA SER A 45 -7.64 8.71 -10.67
C SER A 45 -6.65 8.54 -11.81
N ASP A 46 -5.35 8.73 -11.53
CA ASP A 46 -4.28 8.70 -12.52
C ASP A 46 -3.27 7.59 -12.19
N PRO A 47 -3.16 6.53 -13.01
CA PRO A 47 -2.20 5.45 -12.81
C PRO A 47 -0.75 5.91 -13.04
N GLU A 48 -0.50 6.89 -13.91
CA GLU A 48 0.85 7.35 -14.25
C GLU A 48 1.50 8.09 -13.08
N LEU A 49 0.71 8.82 -12.30
CA LEU A 49 1.17 9.42 -11.04
C LEU A 49 1.71 8.36 -10.08
N LEU A 50 0.96 7.26 -9.89
CA LEU A 50 1.40 6.18 -9.02
C LEU A 50 2.66 5.49 -9.58
N ALA A 51 2.70 5.27 -10.89
CA ALA A 51 3.86 4.68 -11.56
C ALA A 51 5.13 5.53 -11.36
N SER A 52 5.05 6.84 -11.58
CA SER A 52 6.17 7.77 -11.37
C SER A 52 6.68 7.74 -9.92
N ILE A 53 5.77 7.74 -8.93
CA ILE A 53 6.17 7.66 -7.51
C ILE A 53 6.87 6.33 -7.22
N ILE A 54 6.41 5.22 -7.82
CA ILE A 54 7.05 3.91 -7.67
C ILE A 54 8.45 3.94 -8.30
N GLU A 55 8.61 4.50 -9.49
CA GLU A 55 9.90 4.62 -10.18
C GLU A 55 10.90 5.47 -9.38
N ASP A 56 10.45 6.59 -8.82
CA ASP A 56 11.26 7.44 -7.94
C ASP A 56 11.71 6.65 -6.71
N THR A 57 10.77 5.96 -6.04
CA THR A 57 11.06 5.13 -4.86
C THR A 57 12.03 3.99 -5.18
N LEU A 58 11.92 3.39 -6.38
CA LEU A 58 12.83 2.33 -6.82
C LEU A 58 14.26 2.85 -7.09
N SER A 59 14.40 4.14 -7.38
CA SER A 59 15.68 4.80 -7.68
C SER A 59 16.41 5.31 -6.45
N GLU A 60 15.78 5.29 -5.27
CA GLU A 60 16.43 5.65 -4.00
C GLU A 60 17.61 4.71 -3.70
N GLU A 61 18.78 5.30 -3.44
CA GLU A 61 19.92 4.54 -2.93
C GLU A 61 19.69 4.16 -1.46
N VAL A 62 19.99 2.91 -1.13
CA VAL A 62 19.95 2.41 0.25
C VAL A 62 21.11 3.05 1.00
N SER A 63 20.89 4.24 1.53
CA SER A 63 21.82 4.88 2.46
C SER A 63 21.80 4.11 3.79
N PRO A 64 22.95 3.60 4.26
CA PRO A 64 23.06 2.83 5.50
C PRO A 64 22.83 3.67 6.76
#